data_AF-A0A2P4Y3B9-F1
#
_entry.id   AF-A0A2P4Y3B9-F1
#
_cell.length_a   1.000
_cell.length_b   1.000
_cell.length_c   1.000
_cell.angle_alpha   90.00
_cell.angle_beta   90.00
_cell.angle_gamma   90.00
#
_symmetry.space_group_name_H-M   'P 1'
#
loop_
_entity.id
_entity.type
_entity.pdbx_description
1 polymer ?
#
loop_
_entity_poly.entity_id
_entity_poly.type
_entity_poly.pdbx_seq_one_letter_code
_entity_poly.pdbx_strand_id
1 'polypeptide(L)'
;MSSTVLEQLRAEQEEIEALERAIVATLGEKPRNHRGRVLHGHKVSKLLDEVTQHSKHVKELYDDEDGIFTEETEHMRGRAVFTSFYEQLKSIRSFHRKYPNSVVSHQPNLEEALHPNVQFSGEERFGKYVDLNEFYTRFLNIPELKWQARKTQEALSSNYKSKVKRQAATTSIDYLAYLASFSDFSAIPAAQKTQSTLYQQYLKDLKEYLLDFYRRTQPLVDLDDVIDETSAKFEKQWALHQVTGWDSNQEAENADDNKTPAHFCKLCKKQFSSEGVYNSHLTGKKHKKFAAAAKTSNDTENEATPNGTSAGLDAKKELKMKQKAIAFDEVLIRRMYELLTEVVHGTISYLELIEAFDTY
;
A
#
# COMPACT_ATOMS: atom_id res chain seq x y z
N MET A 1 31.02 0.15 -31.17
CA MET A 1 32.18 -0.61 -30.67
C MET A 1 31.60 -1.68 -29.78
N SER A 2 31.84 -2.96 -30.05
CA SER A 2 31.68 -3.97 -29.02
C SER A 2 32.78 -3.67 -27.99
N SER A 3 32.45 -2.91 -26.95
CA SER A 3 33.38 -2.67 -25.85
C SER A 3 33.72 -4.02 -25.24
N THR A 4 35.00 -4.24 -24.96
CA THR A 4 35.44 -5.45 -24.27
C THR A 4 34.83 -5.51 -22.87
N VAL A 5 34.71 -6.69 -22.26
CA VAL A 5 34.08 -6.84 -20.94
C VAL A 5 34.85 -6.05 -19.89
N LEU A 6 36.18 -6.02 -19.98
CA LEU A 6 37.02 -5.22 -19.08
C LEU A 6 36.76 -3.71 -19.22
N GLU A 7 36.53 -3.22 -20.44
CA GLU A 7 36.20 -1.80 -20.64
C GLU A 7 34.78 -1.47 -20.19
N GLN A 8 33.84 -2.41 -20.36
CA GLN A 8 32.48 -2.28 -19.80
C GLN A 8 32.54 -2.20 -18.27
N LEU A 9 33.24 -3.13 -17.61
CA LEU A 9 33.45 -3.11 -16.17
C LEU A 9 34.08 -1.80 -15.69
N ARG A 10 35.13 -1.31 -16.39
CA ARG A 10 35.78 -0.03 -16.07
C ARG A 10 34.79 1.14 -16.19
N ALA A 11 34.03 1.20 -17.29
CA ALA A 11 33.07 2.26 -17.55
C ALA A 11 31.93 2.25 -16.51
N GLU A 12 31.36 1.09 -16.22
CA GLU A 12 30.28 0.94 -15.23
C GLU A 12 30.75 1.34 -13.82
N GLN A 13 31.98 0.97 -13.42
CA GLN A 13 32.56 1.40 -12.15
C GLN A 13 32.85 2.91 -12.10
N GLU A 14 33.29 3.50 -13.22
CA GLU A 14 33.47 4.95 -13.35
C GLU A 14 32.14 5.70 -13.22
N GLU A 15 31.07 5.18 -13.83
CA GLU A 15 29.71 5.73 -13.72
C GLU A 15 29.19 5.66 -12.28
N ILE A 16 29.38 4.53 -11.57
CA ILE A 16 29.03 4.41 -10.15
C ILE A 16 29.75 5.49 -9.32
N GLU A 17 31.06 5.66 -9.50
CA GLU A 17 31.82 6.67 -8.75
C GLU A 17 31.37 8.09 -9.09
N ALA A 18 31.02 8.36 -10.36
CA ALA A 18 30.50 9.65 -10.78
C ALA A 18 29.12 9.96 -10.17
N LEU A 19 28.22 8.97 -10.12
CA LEU A 19 26.93 9.07 -9.47
C LEU A 19 27.06 9.26 -7.95
N GLU A 20 27.97 8.53 -7.29
CA GLU A 20 28.26 8.71 -5.86
C GLU A 20 28.73 10.15 -5.56
N ARG A 21 29.64 10.70 -6.38
CA ARG A 21 30.06 12.10 -6.26
C ARG A 21 28.89 13.07 -6.47
N ALA A 22 27.99 12.79 -7.41
CA ALA A 22 26.79 13.58 -7.65
C ALA A 22 25.80 13.53 -6.46
N ILE A 23 25.64 12.35 -5.85
CA ILE A 23 24.84 12.16 -4.62
C ILE A 23 25.44 12.98 -3.48
N VAL A 24 26.74 12.89 -3.25
CA VAL A 24 27.43 13.66 -2.20
C VAL A 24 27.28 15.17 -2.42
N ALA A 25 27.45 15.64 -3.67
CA ALA A 25 27.24 17.03 -4.02
C ALA A 25 25.79 17.48 -3.75
N THR A 26 24.82 16.66 -4.16
CA THR A 26 23.38 16.93 -3.96
C THR A 26 23.05 16.95 -2.46
N LEU A 27 23.51 15.99 -1.67
CA LEU A 27 23.31 15.94 -0.22
C LEU A 27 23.94 17.15 0.51
N GLY A 28 24.99 17.75 -0.05
CA GLY A 28 25.58 19.00 0.44
C GLY A 28 24.66 20.22 0.29
N GLU A 29 23.71 20.20 -0.66
CA GLU A 29 22.71 21.25 -0.82
C GLU A 29 21.70 21.20 0.32
N LYS A 30 21.50 22.33 1.02
CA LYS A 30 20.49 22.43 2.09
C LYS A 30 19.19 23.06 1.57
N PRO A 31 18.16 22.26 1.25
CA PRO A 31 16.86 22.79 0.83
C PRO A 31 16.18 23.64 1.91
N ARG A 32 15.76 24.86 1.54
CA ARG A 32 15.13 25.82 2.47
C ARG A 32 13.65 25.52 2.74
N ASN A 33 12.91 25.16 1.69
CA ASN A 33 11.45 25.00 1.73
C ASN A 33 11.07 23.51 1.75
N HIS A 34 9.85 23.20 2.23
CA HIS A 34 9.32 21.82 2.24
C HIS A 34 9.32 21.18 0.84
N ARG A 35 8.78 21.89 -0.17
CA ARG A 35 8.85 21.44 -1.58
C ARG A 35 10.29 21.15 -2.03
N GLY A 36 11.24 21.99 -1.62
CA GLY A 36 12.66 21.80 -1.93
C GLY A 36 13.22 20.54 -1.29
N ARG A 37 12.82 20.22 -0.04
CA ARG A 37 13.24 18.99 0.67
C ARG A 37 12.73 17.74 -0.04
N VAL A 38 11.46 17.73 -0.44
CA VAL A 38 10.86 16.59 -1.13
C VAL A 38 11.53 16.37 -2.48
N LEU A 39 11.64 17.42 -3.31
CA LEU A 39 12.31 17.31 -4.61
C LEU A 39 13.77 16.90 -4.47
N HIS A 40 14.47 17.41 -3.47
CA HIS A 40 15.85 17.02 -3.16
C HIS A 40 15.96 15.53 -2.83
N GLY A 41 15.06 14.99 -2.00
CA GLY A 41 14.98 13.55 -1.74
C GLY A 41 14.76 12.73 -3.02
N HIS A 42 13.89 13.18 -3.92
CA HIS A 42 13.65 12.50 -5.20
C HIS A 42 14.88 12.50 -6.13
N LYS A 43 15.65 13.59 -6.15
CA LYS A 43 16.92 13.64 -6.90
C LYS A 43 17.87 12.55 -6.40
N VAL A 44 18.07 12.49 -5.09
CA VAL A 44 18.98 11.52 -4.47
C VAL A 44 18.48 10.10 -4.68
N SER A 45 17.17 9.85 -4.54
CA SER A 45 16.56 8.55 -4.81
C SER A 45 16.83 8.08 -6.25
N LYS A 46 16.61 8.94 -7.25
CA LYS A 46 16.85 8.59 -8.65
C LYS A 46 18.32 8.28 -8.93
N LEU A 47 19.24 9.04 -8.34
CA LEU A 47 20.68 8.76 -8.45
C LEU A 47 21.04 7.41 -7.80
N LEU A 48 20.43 7.06 -6.66
CA LEU A 48 20.63 5.76 -6.00
C LEU A 48 20.06 4.61 -6.83
N ASP A 49 18.93 4.82 -7.50
CA ASP A 49 18.35 3.83 -8.42
C ASP A 49 19.30 3.56 -9.60
N GLU A 50 19.89 4.61 -10.18
CA GLU A 50 20.91 4.50 -11.23
C GLU A 50 22.15 3.74 -10.72
N VAL A 51 22.69 4.10 -9.54
CA VAL A 51 23.81 3.36 -8.92
C VAL A 51 23.47 1.89 -8.74
N THR A 52 22.24 1.58 -8.32
CA THR A 52 21.78 0.20 -8.12
C THR A 52 21.70 -0.56 -9.44
N GLN A 53 21.24 0.09 -10.53
CA GLN A 53 21.21 -0.51 -11.86
C GLN A 53 22.63 -0.82 -12.37
N HIS A 54 23.55 0.13 -12.31
CA HIS A 54 24.95 -0.08 -12.68
C HIS A 54 25.62 -1.17 -11.82
N SER A 55 25.36 -1.18 -10.51
CA SER A 55 25.91 -2.19 -9.60
C SER A 55 25.41 -3.60 -9.92
N LYS A 56 24.14 -3.75 -10.33
CA LYS A 56 23.58 -5.04 -10.80
C LYS A 56 24.28 -5.50 -12.07
N HIS A 57 24.45 -4.60 -13.04
CA HIS A 57 25.12 -4.94 -14.29
C HIS A 57 26.59 -5.32 -14.06
N VAL A 58 27.33 -4.58 -13.22
CA VAL A 58 28.70 -4.95 -12.81
C VAL A 58 28.75 -6.33 -12.20
N LYS A 59 27.77 -6.67 -11.35
CA LYS A 59 27.69 -8.00 -10.75
C LYS A 59 27.47 -9.09 -11.81
N GLU A 60 26.54 -8.89 -12.74
CA GLU A 60 26.30 -9.82 -13.85
C GLU A 60 27.57 -10.03 -14.70
N LEU A 61 28.32 -8.96 -14.99
CA LEU A 61 29.60 -9.05 -15.70
C LEU A 61 30.68 -9.81 -14.92
N TYR A 62 30.67 -9.74 -13.58
CA TYR A 62 31.59 -10.51 -12.73
C TYR A 62 31.16 -11.97 -12.54
N ASP A 63 29.86 -12.25 -12.55
CA ASP A 63 29.33 -13.61 -12.43
C ASP A 63 29.71 -14.47 -13.66
N ASP A 64 29.98 -13.82 -14.81
CA ASP A 64 30.56 -14.40 -16.03
C ASP A 64 29.85 -15.68 -16.51
N GLU A 65 28.51 -15.66 -16.54
CA GLU A 65 27.72 -16.83 -16.95
C GLU A 65 28.06 -17.33 -18.37
N ASP A 66 28.44 -16.41 -19.26
CA ASP A 66 28.80 -16.70 -20.66
C ASP A 66 30.28 -17.07 -20.85
N GLY A 67 31.13 -16.94 -19.82
CA GLY A 67 32.58 -17.22 -19.89
C GLY A 67 33.38 -16.21 -20.72
N ILE A 68 32.79 -15.08 -21.11
CA ILE A 68 33.42 -14.08 -21.97
C ILE A 68 34.53 -13.34 -21.21
N PHE A 69 34.34 -13.06 -19.92
CA PHE A 69 35.36 -12.41 -19.10
C PHE A 69 36.58 -13.31 -18.94
N THR A 70 36.36 -14.60 -18.65
CA THR A 70 37.43 -15.59 -18.58
C THR A 70 38.14 -15.76 -19.93
N GLU A 71 37.40 -15.87 -21.04
CA GLU A 71 37.99 -15.95 -22.38
C GLU A 71 38.84 -14.71 -22.71
N GLU A 72 38.34 -13.50 -22.44
CA GLU A 72 39.08 -12.26 -22.70
C GLU A 72 40.38 -12.20 -21.88
N THR A 73 40.31 -12.54 -20.60
CA THR A 73 41.49 -12.52 -19.72
C THR A 73 42.52 -13.59 -20.08
N GLU A 74 42.09 -14.73 -20.61
CA GLU A 74 42.99 -15.75 -21.17
C GLU A 74 43.64 -15.27 -22.48
N HIS A 75 42.92 -14.60 -23.36
CA HIS A 75 43.49 -13.99 -24.58
C HIS A 75 44.53 -12.91 -24.28
N MET A 76 44.42 -12.25 -23.12
CA MET A 76 45.44 -11.32 -22.60
C MET A 76 46.66 -12.02 -21.99
N ARG A 77 46.65 -13.35 -21.87
CA ARG A 77 47.75 -14.16 -21.32
C ARG A 77 48.37 -15.04 -22.41
N GLY A 78 49.69 -15.23 -22.37
CA GLY A 78 50.40 -16.18 -23.24
C GLY A 78 51.31 -15.57 -24.32
N ARG A 79 51.65 -16.35 -25.35
CA ARG A 79 52.67 -15.97 -26.36
C ARG A 79 52.14 -15.05 -27.46
N ALA A 80 50.84 -15.05 -27.73
CA ALA A 80 50.21 -14.26 -28.80
C ALA A 80 49.66 -12.89 -28.34
N VAL A 81 49.97 -12.48 -27.11
CA VAL A 81 49.44 -11.24 -26.48
C VAL A 81 49.82 -10.00 -27.28
N PHE A 82 51.06 -9.93 -27.78
CA PHE A 82 51.49 -8.77 -28.55
C PHE A 82 50.78 -8.67 -29.90
N THR A 83 50.50 -9.79 -30.56
CA THR A 83 49.81 -9.78 -31.86
C THR A 83 48.36 -9.32 -31.71
N SER A 84 47.61 -9.86 -30.74
CA SER A 84 46.23 -9.44 -30.47
C SER A 84 46.15 -7.96 -30.05
N PHE A 85 47.08 -7.51 -29.19
CA PHE A 85 47.17 -6.11 -28.78
C PHE A 85 47.39 -5.16 -29.97
N TYR A 86 48.33 -5.46 -30.87
CA TYR A 86 48.59 -4.59 -32.02
C TYR A 86 47.44 -4.59 -33.04
N GLU A 87 46.71 -5.69 -33.18
CA GLU A 87 45.49 -5.74 -34.00
C GLU A 87 44.39 -4.87 -33.42
N GLN A 88 44.13 -4.95 -32.11
CA GLN A 88 43.20 -4.06 -31.40
C GLN A 88 43.63 -2.60 -31.51
N LEU A 89 44.91 -2.29 -31.32
CA LEU A 89 45.43 -0.92 -31.47
C LEU A 89 45.23 -0.38 -32.89
N LYS A 90 45.43 -1.22 -33.91
CA LYS A 90 45.19 -0.87 -35.32
C LYS A 90 43.71 -0.58 -35.56
N SER A 91 42.80 -1.37 -34.98
CA SER A 91 41.35 -1.14 -35.11
C SER A 91 40.94 0.19 -34.46
N ILE A 92 41.41 0.46 -33.23
CA ILE A 92 41.15 1.71 -32.49
C ILE A 92 41.66 2.92 -33.28
N ARG A 93 42.89 2.88 -33.78
CA ARG A 93 43.46 3.96 -34.61
C ARG A 93 42.64 4.18 -35.88
N SER A 94 42.17 3.10 -36.52
CA SER A 94 41.34 3.20 -37.72
C SER A 94 39.98 3.83 -37.44
N PHE A 95 39.40 3.55 -36.26
CA PHE A 95 38.15 4.15 -35.80
C PHE A 95 38.31 5.66 -35.56
N HIS A 96 39.29 6.08 -34.77
CA HIS A 96 39.52 7.51 -34.50
C HIS A 96 39.95 8.30 -35.75
N ARG A 97 40.57 7.64 -36.74
CA ARG A 97 40.82 8.26 -38.06
C ARG A 97 39.54 8.49 -38.85
N LYS A 98 38.54 7.61 -38.72
CA LYS A 98 37.21 7.76 -39.36
C LYS A 98 36.33 8.78 -38.64
N TYR A 99 36.47 8.89 -37.32
CA TYR A 99 35.65 9.76 -36.46
C TYR A 99 36.54 10.75 -35.68
N PRO A 100 37.18 11.74 -36.36
CA PRO A 100 38.13 12.66 -35.72
C PRO A 100 37.48 13.65 -34.74
N ASN A 101 36.17 13.90 -34.88
CA ASN A 101 35.42 14.85 -34.05
C ASN A 101 34.52 14.16 -33.01
N SER A 102 34.80 12.90 -32.65
CA SER A 102 34.06 12.25 -31.57
C SER A 102 34.42 12.91 -30.24
N VAL A 103 33.50 13.70 -29.69
CA VAL A 103 33.64 14.23 -28.32
C VAL A 103 33.35 13.08 -27.37
N VAL A 104 34.35 12.67 -26.59
CA VAL A 104 34.16 11.73 -25.48
C VAL A 104 33.79 12.57 -24.27
N SER A 105 32.54 12.44 -23.82
CA SER A 105 32.13 12.99 -22.52
C SER A 105 32.33 11.91 -21.47
N HIS A 106 33.08 12.23 -20.43
CA HIS A 106 33.24 11.39 -19.24
C HIS A 106 32.33 11.84 -18.09
N GLN A 107 31.47 12.84 -18.34
CA GLN A 107 30.50 13.27 -17.35
C GLN A 107 29.19 12.51 -17.54
N PRO A 108 28.64 11.92 -16.47
CA PRO A 108 27.32 11.30 -16.53
C PRO A 108 26.27 12.33 -16.95
N ASN A 109 25.30 11.89 -17.73
CA ASN A 109 24.16 12.72 -18.09
C ASN A 109 23.19 12.83 -16.90
N LEU A 110 23.47 13.75 -15.98
CA LEU A 110 22.68 13.94 -14.75
C LEU A 110 21.41 14.78 -14.96
N GLU A 111 21.16 15.30 -16.16
CA GLU A 111 20.10 16.29 -16.40
C GLU A 111 18.71 15.74 -16.02
N GLU A 112 18.46 14.47 -16.32
CA GLU A 112 17.19 13.83 -16.01
C GLU A 112 17.03 13.48 -14.51
N ALA A 113 18.14 13.23 -13.81
CA ALA A 113 18.15 12.94 -12.38
C ALA A 113 17.97 14.21 -11.53
N LEU A 114 18.45 15.35 -12.03
CA LEU A 114 18.40 16.64 -11.34
C LEU A 114 17.02 17.32 -11.37
N HIS A 115 16.11 16.87 -12.23
CA HIS A 115 14.78 17.45 -12.42
C HIS A 115 13.65 16.40 -12.27
N PRO A 116 13.46 15.83 -11.08
CA PRO A 116 12.39 14.85 -10.86
C PRO A 116 11.02 15.50 -11.00
N ASN A 117 10.14 14.86 -11.79
CA ASN A 117 8.76 15.27 -11.96
C ASN A 117 7.85 14.47 -11.00
N VAL A 118 7.57 15.03 -9.83
CA VAL A 118 6.74 14.39 -8.81
C VAL A 118 5.35 15.01 -8.82
N GLN A 119 4.33 14.17 -9.02
CA GLN A 119 2.93 14.60 -9.05
C GLN A 119 2.36 14.63 -7.63
N PHE A 120 1.89 15.80 -7.20
CA PHE A 120 1.11 15.99 -5.98
C PHE A 120 -0.15 16.77 -6.34
N SER A 121 -1.24 16.47 -5.64
CA SER A 121 -2.43 17.32 -5.74
C SER A 121 -2.18 18.70 -5.11
N GLY A 122 -2.99 19.68 -5.50
CA GLY A 122 -2.93 21.03 -4.92
C GLY A 122 -3.19 21.04 -3.42
N GLU A 123 -4.09 20.16 -2.97
CA GLU A 123 -4.53 19.94 -1.60
C GLU A 123 -3.43 19.31 -0.74
N GLU A 124 -2.66 18.38 -1.31
CA GLU A 124 -1.55 17.69 -0.63
C GLU A 124 -0.36 18.61 -0.34
N ARG A 125 -0.21 19.68 -1.12
CA ARG A 125 0.85 20.69 -1.00
C ARG A 125 2.26 20.08 -0.86
N PHE A 126 2.64 19.23 -1.81
CA PHE A 126 3.93 18.52 -1.82
C PHE A 126 4.15 17.57 -0.63
N GLY A 127 3.08 17.02 -0.07
CA GLY A 127 3.16 16.07 1.05
C GLY A 127 3.05 16.70 2.42
N LYS A 128 2.72 17.99 2.50
CA LYS A 128 2.48 18.66 3.79
C LYS A 128 1.16 18.20 4.41
N TYR A 129 0.18 17.90 3.57
CA TYR A 129 -1.13 17.43 3.98
C TYR A 129 -1.52 16.19 3.18
N VAL A 130 -2.44 15.40 3.72
CA VAL A 130 -3.04 14.26 3.03
C VAL A 130 -4.41 14.66 2.50
N ASP A 131 -4.73 14.30 1.26
CA ASP A 131 -6.07 14.49 0.73
C ASP A 131 -6.87 13.18 0.79
N LEU A 132 -7.78 13.10 1.77
CA LEU A 132 -8.68 11.97 1.92
C LEU A 132 -10.15 12.34 1.67
N ASN A 133 -10.42 13.48 1.02
CA ASN A 133 -11.80 13.95 0.83
C ASN A 133 -12.58 12.99 -0.09
N GLU A 134 -11.96 12.51 -1.17
CA GLU A 134 -12.58 11.53 -2.05
C GLU A 134 -12.89 10.23 -1.30
N PHE A 135 -11.96 9.74 -0.48
CA PHE A 135 -12.14 8.55 0.34
C PHE A 135 -13.25 8.74 1.37
N TYR A 136 -13.37 9.92 1.96
CA TYR A 136 -14.46 10.26 2.88
C TYR A 136 -15.83 10.19 2.20
N THR A 137 -15.98 10.75 0.99
CA THR A 137 -17.27 10.65 0.26
C THR A 137 -17.64 9.20 -0.05
N ARG A 138 -16.66 8.36 -0.41
CA ARG A 138 -16.85 6.92 -0.61
C ARG A 138 -17.21 6.21 0.70
N PHE A 139 -16.51 6.52 1.78
CA PHE A 139 -16.76 6.00 3.13
C PHE A 139 -18.22 6.26 3.57
N LEU A 140 -18.71 7.48 3.36
CA LEU A 140 -20.11 7.84 3.64
C LEU A 140 -21.12 7.06 2.80
N ASN A 141 -20.74 6.57 1.62
CA ASN A 141 -21.63 5.83 0.74
C ASN A 141 -21.67 4.32 1.03
N ILE A 142 -20.67 3.79 1.73
CA ILE A 142 -20.55 2.35 2.03
C ILE A 142 -21.42 1.99 3.26
N PRO A 143 -22.45 1.14 3.11
CA PRO A 143 -23.38 0.82 4.20
C PRO A 143 -22.71 0.19 5.43
N GLU A 144 -21.69 -0.64 5.23
CA GLU A 144 -20.96 -1.32 6.30
C GLU A 144 -20.19 -0.33 7.20
N LEU A 145 -19.69 0.75 6.61
CA LEU A 145 -18.90 1.79 7.27
C LEU A 145 -19.79 2.82 8.00
N LYS A 146 -21.03 3.03 7.55
CA LYS A 146 -22.02 3.89 8.23
C LYS A 146 -22.30 3.49 9.68
N TRP A 147 -22.22 2.19 9.99
CA TRP A 147 -22.45 1.72 11.36
C TRP A 147 -21.27 2.05 12.28
N GLN A 148 -20.03 1.89 11.80
CA GLN A 148 -18.85 2.35 12.54
C GLN A 148 -18.96 3.84 12.84
N ALA A 149 -19.38 4.61 11.83
CA ALA A 149 -19.52 6.05 11.93
C ALA A 149 -20.45 6.51 13.06
N ARG A 150 -21.58 5.81 13.20
CA ARG A 150 -22.54 6.07 14.27
C ARG A 150 -21.98 5.71 15.65
N LYS A 151 -21.25 4.59 15.77
CA LYS A 151 -20.72 4.11 17.06
C LYS A 151 -19.59 5.01 17.59
N THR A 152 -18.69 5.47 16.73
CA THR A 152 -17.64 6.44 17.11
C THR A 152 -18.23 7.79 17.50
N GLN A 153 -19.27 8.26 16.80
CA GLN A 153 -19.97 9.50 17.17
C GLN A 153 -20.74 9.38 18.49
N GLU A 154 -21.38 8.22 18.76
CA GLU A 154 -22.01 7.93 20.06
C GLU A 154 -20.97 7.89 21.20
N ALA A 155 -19.77 7.37 20.96
CA ALA A 155 -18.66 7.38 21.92
C ALA A 155 -18.15 8.81 22.20
N LEU A 156 -17.91 9.61 21.15
CA LEU A 156 -17.47 11.01 21.26
C LEU A 156 -18.53 11.89 21.96
N SER A 157 -19.82 11.69 21.65
CA SER A 157 -20.93 12.41 22.29
C SER A 157 -21.16 12.00 23.76
N SER A 158 -20.77 10.79 24.17
CA SER A 158 -20.99 10.32 25.55
C SER A 158 -20.12 11.04 26.59
N ASN A 159 -19.01 11.65 26.16
CA ASN A 159 -18.11 12.41 27.02
C ASN A 159 -18.58 13.84 27.34
N TYR A 160 -19.61 14.36 26.65
CA TYR A 160 -20.12 15.71 26.86
C TYR A 160 -21.53 15.69 27.46
N LYS A 161 -21.64 15.78 28.79
CA LYS A 161 -22.91 16.02 29.50
C LYS A 161 -23.36 17.47 29.30
N SER A 162 -23.79 17.84 28.09
CA SER A 162 -24.44 19.13 27.85
C SER A 162 -25.95 18.98 27.82
N LYS A 163 -26.63 19.67 28.75
CA LYS A 163 -28.08 19.94 28.73
C LYS A 163 -28.36 20.98 27.64
N VAL A 164 -28.25 20.61 26.37
CA VAL A 164 -28.77 21.43 25.27
C VAL A 164 -29.73 20.60 24.42
N LYS A 165 -30.87 21.22 24.13
CA LYS A 165 -32.03 20.70 23.41
C LYS A 165 -31.57 20.11 22.07
N ARG A 166 -31.78 18.79 21.90
CA ARG A 166 -31.45 18.00 20.71
C ARG A 166 -32.07 18.64 19.45
N GLN A 167 -31.27 19.40 18.71
CA GLN A 167 -31.44 19.56 17.26
C GLN A 167 -30.89 18.31 16.59
N ALA A 168 -31.53 17.86 15.51
CA ALA A 168 -31.30 16.55 14.91
C ALA A 168 -29.81 16.30 14.63
N ALA A 169 -29.20 15.39 15.39
CA ALA A 169 -27.81 14.99 15.21
C ALA A 169 -27.66 14.44 13.78
N THR A 170 -26.80 15.07 12.99
CA THR A 170 -26.41 14.58 11.67
C THR A 170 -25.93 13.14 11.82
N THR A 171 -26.58 12.21 11.12
CA THR A 171 -26.34 10.76 11.23
C THR A 171 -25.05 10.31 10.53
N SER A 172 -24.16 11.24 10.23
CA SER A 172 -22.94 11.06 9.44
C SER A 172 -21.75 11.58 10.24
N ILE A 173 -20.68 10.78 10.29
CA ILE A 173 -19.36 11.21 10.75
C ILE A 173 -18.97 12.50 10.01
N ASP A 174 -18.36 13.43 10.72
CA ASP A 174 -17.72 14.61 10.14
C ASP A 174 -16.34 14.29 9.56
N TYR A 175 -15.84 15.08 8.62
CA TYR A 175 -14.58 14.80 7.92
C TYR A 175 -13.38 14.78 8.89
N LEU A 176 -13.32 15.68 9.87
CA LEU A 176 -12.27 15.68 10.89
C LEU A 176 -12.29 14.41 11.74
N ALA A 177 -13.48 13.95 12.12
CA ALA A 177 -13.65 12.70 12.85
C ALA A 177 -13.26 11.48 12.00
N TYR A 178 -13.52 11.52 10.69
CA TYR A 178 -13.05 10.51 9.75
C TYR A 178 -11.51 10.46 9.70
N LEU A 179 -10.84 11.61 9.54
CA LEU A 179 -9.37 11.67 9.51
C LEU A 179 -8.72 11.11 10.79
N ALA A 180 -9.38 11.28 11.93
CA ALA A 180 -8.90 10.75 13.21
C ALA A 180 -9.08 9.23 13.36
N SER A 181 -10.00 8.60 12.63
CA SER A 181 -10.38 7.19 12.84
C SER A 181 -10.45 6.32 11.58
N PHE A 182 -9.96 6.77 10.42
CA PHE A 182 -10.07 6.01 9.17
C PHE A 182 -9.26 4.69 9.16
N SER A 183 -8.32 4.53 10.10
CA SER A 183 -7.51 3.32 10.28
C SER A 183 -8.17 2.27 11.21
N ASP A 184 -9.27 2.63 11.91
CA ASP A 184 -9.95 1.71 12.84
C ASP A 184 -11.06 0.88 12.14
N PHE A 185 -10.65 -0.31 11.70
CA PHE A 185 -11.55 -1.31 11.12
C PHE A 185 -12.08 -2.36 12.13
N SER A 186 -11.84 -2.18 13.44
CA SER A 186 -12.14 -3.18 14.47
C SER A 186 -13.65 -3.43 14.66
N ALA A 187 -14.46 -2.42 14.36
CA ALA A 187 -15.89 -2.47 14.63
C ALA A 187 -16.70 -3.23 13.54
N ILE A 188 -16.15 -3.52 12.36
CA ILE A 188 -16.87 -4.26 11.30
C ILE A 188 -16.64 -5.77 11.47
N PRO A 189 -17.69 -6.60 11.50
CA PRO A 189 -17.55 -8.05 11.50
C PRO A 189 -16.90 -8.59 10.22
N ALA A 190 -16.00 -9.58 10.34
CA ALA A 190 -15.30 -10.22 9.23
C ALA A 190 -16.22 -10.66 8.07
N ALA A 191 -17.39 -11.23 8.39
CA ALA A 191 -18.36 -11.67 7.38
C ALA A 191 -18.87 -10.54 6.47
N GLN A 192 -19.05 -9.33 7.00
CA GLN A 192 -19.50 -8.17 6.21
C GLN A 192 -18.37 -7.63 5.33
N LYS A 193 -17.15 -7.62 5.84
CA LYS A 193 -15.94 -7.21 5.10
C LYS A 193 -15.71 -8.06 3.86
N THR A 194 -15.86 -9.38 3.99
CA THR A 194 -15.62 -10.33 2.89
C THR A 194 -16.73 -10.32 1.83
N GLN A 195 -17.95 -9.90 2.18
CA GLN A 195 -19.07 -9.89 1.24
C GLN A 195 -19.19 -8.58 0.44
N SER A 196 -18.81 -7.44 1.02
CA SER A 196 -18.93 -6.13 0.38
C SER A 196 -17.78 -5.86 -0.58
N THR A 197 -18.07 -5.88 -1.89
CA THR A 197 -17.09 -5.53 -2.93
C THR A 197 -16.69 -4.05 -2.87
N LEU A 198 -17.62 -3.17 -2.52
CA LEU A 198 -17.38 -1.74 -2.36
C LEU A 198 -16.38 -1.46 -1.23
N TYR A 199 -16.50 -2.18 -0.11
CA TYR A 199 -15.55 -2.07 0.99
C TYR A 199 -14.15 -2.54 0.58
N GLN A 200 -14.05 -3.66 -0.13
CA GLN A 200 -12.76 -4.20 -0.60
C GLN A 200 -12.06 -3.24 -1.57
N GLN A 201 -12.82 -2.64 -2.49
CA GLN A 201 -12.30 -1.62 -3.41
C GLN A 201 -11.83 -0.38 -2.65
N TYR A 202 -12.65 0.13 -1.72
CA TYR A 202 -12.27 1.27 -0.89
C TYR A 202 -10.98 1.02 -0.10
N LEU A 203 -10.84 -0.14 0.54
CA LEU A 203 -9.61 -0.49 1.27
C LEU A 203 -8.40 -0.58 0.34
N LYS A 204 -8.56 -1.25 -0.81
CA LYS A 204 -7.48 -1.40 -1.78
C LYS A 204 -6.98 -0.04 -2.26
N ASP A 205 -7.90 0.83 -2.69
CA ASP A 205 -7.58 2.15 -3.22
C ASP A 205 -6.99 3.06 -2.13
N LEU A 206 -7.51 2.99 -0.90
CA LEU A 206 -6.99 3.77 0.23
C LEU A 206 -5.57 3.34 0.57
N LYS A 207 -5.31 2.03 0.62
CA LYS A 207 -3.98 1.47 0.83
C LYS A 207 -3.02 1.91 -0.27
N GLU A 208 -3.42 1.78 -1.53
CA GLU A 208 -2.60 2.16 -2.70
C GLU A 208 -2.25 3.65 -2.66
N TYR A 209 -3.22 4.51 -2.37
CA TYR A 209 -3.00 5.94 -2.19
C TYR A 209 -2.02 6.24 -1.05
N LEU A 210 -2.19 5.63 0.12
CA LEU A 210 -1.31 5.90 1.28
C LEU A 210 0.13 5.44 1.02
N LEU A 211 0.32 4.29 0.35
CA LEU A 211 1.64 3.79 -0.02
C LEU A 211 2.31 4.72 -1.04
N ASP A 212 1.60 5.08 -2.11
CA ASP A 212 2.10 6.00 -3.14
C ASP A 212 2.40 7.38 -2.55
N PHE A 213 1.50 7.94 -1.74
CA PHE A 213 1.73 9.18 -1.02
C PHE A 213 2.99 9.12 -0.15
N TYR A 214 3.21 8.02 0.58
CA TYR A 214 4.41 7.86 1.38
C TYR A 214 5.69 7.81 0.54
N ARG A 215 5.70 7.04 -0.57
CA ARG A 215 6.85 7.00 -1.49
C ARG A 215 7.16 8.38 -2.08
N ARG A 216 6.12 9.15 -2.42
CA ARG A 216 6.31 10.52 -2.93
C ARG A 216 6.81 11.49 -1.86
N THR A 217 6.46 11.31 -0.59
CA THR A 217 6.85 12.23 0.48
C THR A 217 8.20 11.88 1.11
N GLN A 218 8.56 10.59 1.15
CA GLN A 218 9.79 10.07 1.76
C GLN A 218 10.50 9.10 0.79
N PRO A 219 11.00 9.57 -0.37
CA PRO A 219 11.58 8.72 -1.40
C PRO A 219 12.88 8.01 -0.98
N LEU A 220 13.56 8.50 0.06
CA LEU A 220 14.80 7.89 0.59
C LEU A 220 14.55 6.78 1.61
N VAL A 221 13.30 6.55 1.99
CA VAL A 221 12.93 5.46 2.91
C VAL A 221 12.59 4.24 2.10
N ASP A 222 13.23 3.11 2.42
CA ASP A 222 12.86 1.81 1.86
C ASP A 222 11.49 1.38 2.44
N LEU A 223 10.43 1.68 1.68
CA LEU A 223 9.08 1.29 2.05
C LEU A 223 8.84 -0.21 1.83
N ASP A 224 9.58 -0.85 0.93
CA ASP A 224 9.41 -2.27 0.63
C ASP A 224 9.88 -3.11 1.82
N ASP A 225 11.01 -2.75 2.43
CA ASP A 225 11.46 -3.34 3.70
C ASP A 225 10.41 -3.21 4.82
N VAL A 226 9.75 -2.05 4.92
CA VAL A 226 8.69 -1.82 5.91
C VAL A 226 7.45 -2.68 5.63
N ILE A 227 7.08 -2.85 4.35
CA ILE A 227 5.99 -3.72 3.92
C ILE A 227 6.33 -5.17 4.26
N ASP A 228 7.55 -5.61 3.98
CA ASP A 228 8.02 -6.98 4.24
C ASP A 228 8.09 -7.28 5.74
N GLU A 229 8.59 -6.35 6.55
CA GLU A 229 8.57 -6.46 8.01
C GLU A 229 7.13 -6.57 8.53
N THR A 230 6.22 -5.75 7.99
CA THR A 230 4.80 -5.75 8.36
C THR A 230 4.12 -7.06 7.94
N SER A 231 4.42 -7.56 6.74
CA SER A 231 3.98 -8.85 6.23
C SER A 231 4.45 -10.00 7.13
N ALA A 232 5.74 -10.04 7.49
CA ALA A 232 6.29 -11.06 8.36
C ALA A 232 5.66 -11.04 9.77
N LYS A 233 5.38 -9.85 10.32
CA LYS A 233 4.64 -9.71 11.60
C LYS A 233 3.19 -10.17 11.46
N PHE A 234 2.53 -9.79 10.37
CA PHE A 234 1.16 -10.18 10.08
C PHE A 234 1.03 -11.70 9.94
N GLU A 235 1.90 -12.37 9.19
CA GLU A 235 1.87 -13.83 9.02
C GLU A 235 1.94 -14.57 10.36
N LYS A 236 2.78 -14.09 11.28
CA LYS A 236 2.88 -14.62 12.65
C LYS A 236 1.58 -14.41 13.43
N GLN A 237 1.01 -13.21 13.40
CA GLN A 237 -0.25 -12.89 14.10
C GLN A 237 -1.46 -13.62 13.50
N TRP A 238 -1.48 -13.79 12.18
CA TRP A 238 -2.52 -14.50 11.45
C TRP A 238 -2.51 -15.98 11.80
N ALA A 239 -1.33 -16.61 11.87
CA ALA A 239 -1.18 -18.00 12.32
C ALA A 239 -1.63 -18.21 13.78
N LEU A 240 -1.49 -17.18 14.62
CA LEU A 240 -1.93 -17.20 16.02
C LEU A 240 -3.39 -16.78 16.24
N HIS A 241 -4.12 -16.40 15.18
CA HIS A 241 -5.48 -15.83 15.28
C HIS A 241 -5.56 -14.64 16.27
N GLN A 242 -4.61 -13.71 16.18
CA GLN A 242 -4.51 -12.51 17.03
C GLN A 242 -4.73 -11.21 16.25
N VAL A 243 -5.31 -11.29 15.05
CA VAL A 243 -5.50 -10.11 14.21
C VAL A 243 -6.83 -9.44 14.58
N THR A 244 -6.73 -8.25 15.15
CA THR A 244 -7.88 -7.46 15.62
C THR A 244 -8.98 -7.36 14.55
N GLY A 245 -10.20 -7.79 14.90
CA GLY A 245 -11.35 -7.77 14.00
C GLY A 245 -11.47 -8.96 13.05
N TRP A 246 -10.58 -9.96 13.17
CA TRP A 246 -10.54 -11.19 12.36
C TRP A 246 -10.43 -12.48 13.18
N ASP A 247 -10.48 -12.41 14.52
CA ASP A 247 -10.34 -13.58 15.39
C ASP A 247 -11.47 -14.60 15.15
N SER A 248 -11.09 -15.82 14.78
CA SER A 248 -12.03 -16.93 14.48
C SER A 248 -12.77 -17.45 15.71
N ASN A 249 -12.36 -17.08 16.93
CA ASN A 249 -13.03 -17.48 18.17
C ASN A 249 -14.40 -16.84 18.39
N GLN A 250 -14.82 -15.85 17.57
CA GLN A 250 -16.21 -15.39 17.61
C GLN A 250 -17.21 -16.45 17.12
N GLU A 251 -16.77 -17.49 16.41
CA GLU A 251 -17.63 -18.60 15.99
C GLU A 251 -17.57 -19.82 16.92
N ALA A 252 -16.52 -19.98 17.73
CA ALA A 252 -16.31 -21.16 18.59
C ALA A 252 -16.60 -20.93 20.09
N GLU A 253 -16.57 -19.68 20.59
CA GLU A 253 -16.91 -19.38 22.00
C GLU A 253 -18.37 -18.91 22.20
N ASN A 254 -19.17 -18.80 21.13
CA ASN A 254 -20.61 -18.53 21.22
C ASN A 254 -21.46 -19.81 21.10
N ALA A 255 -20.99 -20.89 21.74
CA ALA A 255 -21.79 -22.07 22.08
C ALA A 255 -22.16 -22.08 23.58
N ASP A 256 -22.18 -20.90 24.20
CA ASP A 256 -22.93 -20.64 25.43
C ASP A 256 -23.96 -19.54 25.13
N ASP A 257 -25.20 -19.78 25.56
CA ASP A 257 -26.38 -18.99 25.25
C ASP A 257 -26.25 -17.54 25.77
N ASN A 258 -25.84 -16.58 24.93
CA ASN A 258 -26.28 -15.16 24.90
C ASN A 258 -25.25 -14.14 24.37
N LYS A 259 -24.80 -14.20 23.10
CA LYS A 259 -24.31 -12.98 22.41
C LYS A 259 -24.24 -13.08 20.89
N THR A 260 -25.38 -13.28 20.23
CA THR A 260 -25.53 -12.78 18.84
C THR A 260 -25.50 -11.25 18.86
N PRO A 261 -24.98 -10.55 17.82
CA PRO A 261 -25.12 -9.09 17.71
C PRO A 261 -26.59 -8.75 17.89
N ALA A 262 -26.90 -7.98 18.95
CA ALA A 262 -28.17 -8.05 19.69
C ALA A 262 -29.44 -8.06 18.81
N HIS A 263 -29.38 -7.52 17.59
CA HIS A 263 -30.50 -7.37 16.68
C HIS A 263 -30.13 -7.61 15.19
N PHE A 264 -29.51 -8.75 14.83
CA PHE A 264 -29.24 -9.11 13.42
C PHE A 264 -30.13 -10.26 12.92
N CYS A 265 -30.75 -10.09 11.76
CA CYS A 265 -31.56 -11.14 11.13
C CYS A 265 -30.77 -11.86 10.05
N LYS A 266 -30.44 -13.14 10.27
CA LYS A 266 -29.72 -13.99 9.29
C LYS A 266 -30.49 -14.18 7.96
N LEU A 267 -31.81 -14.35 8.03
CA LEU A 267 -32.67 -14.58 6.85
C LEU A 267 -32.82 -13.34 5.95
N CYS A 268 -32.92 -12.15 6.55
CA CYS A 268 -33.09 -10.90 5.81
C CYS A 268 -31.78 -10.10 5.68
N LYS A 269 -30.69 -10.60 6.27
CA LYS A 269 -29.35 -9.99 6.31
C LYS A 269 -29.39 -8.51 6.70
N LYS A 270 -30.20 -8.17 7.71
CA LYS A 270 -30.41 -6.79 8.19
C LYS A 270 -30.11 -6.70 9.67
N GLN A 271 -29.40 -5.64 10.04
CA GLN A 271 -29.12 -5.26 11.43
C GLN A 271 -30.08 -4.15 11.85
N PHE A 272 -30.58 -4.21 13.08
CA PHE A 272 -31.60 -3.30 13.60
C PHE A 272 -31.07 -2.48 14.77
N SER A 273 -31.59 -1.27 14.92
CA SER A 273 -31.12 -0.28 15.89
C SER A 273 -31.60 -0.51 17.33
N SER A 274 -32.62 -1.35 17.52
CA SER A 274 -33.12 -1.74 18.85
C SER A 274 -33.92 -3.05 18.79
N GLU A 275 -34.11 -3.66 19.96
CA GLU A 275 -34.86 -4.91 20.11
C GLU A 275 -36.30 -4.81 19.61
N GLY A 276 -36.96 -3.68 19.86
CA GLY A 276 -38.33 -3.45 19.38
C GLY A 276 -38.43 -3.42 17.84
N VAL A 277 -37.42 -2.85 17.16
CA VAL A 277 -37.40 -2.81 15.68
C VAL A 277 -37.04 -4.18 15.10
N TYR A 278 -36.20 -4.95 15.81
CA TYR A 278 -35.89 -6.33 15.44
C TYR A 278 -37.11 -7.24 15.55
N ASN A 279 -37.81 -7.21 16.69
CA ASN A 279 -38.96 -8.06 16.95
C ASN A 279 -40.13 -7.72 16.02
N SER A 280 -40.34 -6.44 15.70
CA SER A 280 -41.32 -6.03 14.68
C SER A 280 -40.90 -6.47 13.27
N HIS A 281 -39.60 -6.53 12.95
CA HIS A 281 -39.13 -7.08 11.68
C HIS A 281 -39.43 -8.58 11.52
N LEU A 282 -39.21 -9.39 12.57
CA LEU A 282 -39.46 -10.84 12.56
C LEU A 282 -40.93 -11.18 12.22
N THR A 283 -41.87 -10.31 12.62
CA THR A 283 -43.29 -10.49 12.35
C THR A 283 -43.75 -9.91 11.00
N GLY A 284 -42.88 -9.19 10.29
CA GLY A 284 -43.17 -8.51 9.04
C GLY A 284 -43.33 -9.44 7.83
N LYS A 285 -44.16 -9.02 6.85
CA LYS A 285 -44.51 -9.80 5.65
C LYS A 285 -43.29 -10.30 4.85
N LYS A 286 -42.23 -9.48 4.75
CA LYS A 286 -41.00 -9.86 4.04
C LYS A 286 -40.23 -10.97 4.76
N HIS A 287 -40.05 -10.85 6.09
CA HIS A 287 -39.38 -11.88 6.88
C HIS A 287 -40.12 -13.21 6.84
N LYS A 288 -41.46 -13.19 7.01
CA LYS A 288 -42.30 -14.39 6.91
C LYS A 288 -42.20 -15.09 5.55
N LYS A 289 -42.08 -14.33 4.45
CA LYS A 289 -41.90 -14.91 3.11
C LYS A 289 -40.54 -15.61 2.96
N PHE A 290 -39.46 -15.00 3.45
CA PHE A 290 -38.13 -15.61 3.46
C PHE A 290 -38.04 -16.81 4.41
N ALA A 291 -38.67 -16.73 5.58
CA ALA A 291 -38.73 -17.83 6.55
C ALA A 291 -39.54 -19.02 6.02
N ALA A 292 -40.64 -18.77 5.30
CA ALA A 292 -41.41 -19.84 4.65
C ALA A 292 -40.61 -20.52 3.52
N ALA A 293 -39.89 -19.74 2.71
CA ALA A 293 -39.03 -20.27 1.64
C ALA A 293 -37.85 -21.09 2.18
N ALA A 294 -37.31 -20.73 3.34
CA ALA A 294 -36.25 -21.49 4.02
C ALA A 294 -36.74 -22.79 4.68
N LYS A 295 -38.04 -22.89 4.99
CA LYS A 295 -38.63 -24.14 5.52
C LYS A 295 -38.92 -25.16 4.43
N THR A 296 -39.26 -24.72 3.21
CA THR A 296 -39.54 -25.61 2.07
C THR A 296 -38.31 -26.28 1.47
N SER A 297 -37.09 -25.87 1.85
CA SER A 297 -35.84 -26.44 1.35
C SER A 297 -35.24 -27.52 2.26
N ASN A 298 -35.86 -27.84 3.40
CA ASN A 298 -35.28 -28.70 4.44
C ASN A 298 -35.90 -30.12 4.54
N ASP A 299 -36.82 -30.50 3.65
CA ASP A 299 -37.57 -31.77 3.73
C ASP A 299 -37.11 -32.87 2.74
N THR A 300 -35.91 -32.76 2.15
CA THR A 300 -35.32 -33.87 1.39
C THR A 300 -33.84 -34.06 1.71
N GLU A 301 -33.54 -34.59 2.90
CA GLU A 301 -32.25 -35.22 3.19
C GLU A 301 -32.50 -36.61 3.78
N ASN A 302 -32.47 -37.62 2.92
CA ASN A 302 -31.96 -38.96 3.21
C ASN A 302 -31.82 -39.75 1.91
N GLU A 303 -30.73 -39.50 1.18
CA GLU A 303 -30.04 -40.56 0.44
C GLU A 303 -28.62 -40.13 0.10
N ALA A 304 -27.66 -40.94 0.54
CA ALA A 304 -26.24 -40.70 0.43
C ALA A 304 -25.76 -40.85 -1.02
N THR A 305 -25.01 -39.86 -1.51
CA THR A 305 -24.04 -40.04 -2.61
C THR A 305 -22.73 -39.32 -2.25
N PRO A 306 -21.57 -40.00 -2.27
CA PRO A 306 -20.29 -39.40 -1.95
C PRO A 306 -19.63 -38.92 -3.24
N ASN A 307 -19.89 -37.68 -3.68
CA ASN A 307 -19.09 -37.08 -4.76
C ASN A 307 -19.18 -35.53 -4.83
N GLY A 308 -19.00 -34.86 -3.68
CA GLY A 308 -19.07 -33.38 -3.58
C GLY A 308 -17.92 -32.72 -2.80
N THR A 309 -16.90 -33.47 -2.40
CA THR A 309 -15.92 -33.02 -1.39
C THR A 309 -14.85 -32.05 -1.92
N SER A 310 -14.49 -32.11 -3.21
CA SER A 310 -13.42 -31.25 -3.77
C SER A 310 -13.87 -29.78 -3.93
N ALA A 311 -15.03 -29.54 -4.57
CA ALA A 311 -15.52 -28.19 -4.84
C ALA A 311 -15.78 -27.36 -3.55
N GLY A 312 -16.23 -28.01 -2.47
CA GLY A 312 -16.46 -27.34 -1.18
C GLY A 312 -15.17 -27.00 -0.42
N LEU A 313 -14.10 -27.78 -0.61
CA LEU A 313 -12.78 -27.51 -0.02
C LEU A 313 -12.09 -26.34 -0.72
N ASP A 314 -12.20 -26.27 -2.05
CA ASP A 314 -11.60 -25.20 -2.85
C ASP A 314 -12.27 -23.85 -2.58
N ALA A 315 -13.61 -23.81 -2.48
CA ALA A 315 -14.34 -22.59 -2.12
C ALA A 315 -14.00 -22.08 -0.70
N LYS A 316 -13.79 -22.99 0.27
CA LYS A 316 -13.36 -22.62 1.63
C LYS A 316 -11.93 -22.08 1.67
N LYS A 317 -11.02 -22.64 0.87
CA LYS A 317 -9.65 -22.13 0.73
C LYS A 317 -9.64 -20.75 0.08
N GLU A 318 -10.41 -20.55 -0.98
CA GLU A 318 -10.53 -19.25 -1.66
C GLU A 318 -11.09 -18.18 -0.72
N LEU A 319 -12.11 -18.50 0.07
CA LEU A 319 -12.66 -17.58 1.06
C LEU A 319 -11.62 -17.19 2.12
N LYS A 320 -10.85 -18.16 2.64
CA LYS A 320 -9.78 -17.88 3.60
C LYS A 320 -8.67 -17.00 3.02
N MET A 321 -8.29 -17.23 1.76
CA MET A 321 -7.31 -16.38 1.06
C MET A 321 -7.84 -14.94 0.91
N LYS A 322 -9.11 -14.78 0.53
CA LYS A 322 -9.75 -13.45 0.45
C LYS A 322 -9.78 -12.75 1.81
N GLN A 323 -10.17 -13.46 2.87
CA GLN A 323 -10.18 -12.91 4.23
C GLN A 323 -8.78 -12.47 4.66
N LYS A 324 -7.77 -13.30 4.41
CA LYS A 324 -6.37 -12.98 4.70
C LYS A 324 -5.90 -11.72 3.96
N ALA A 325 -6.22 -11.61 2.68
CA ALA A 325 -5.85 -10.43 1.87
C ALA A 325 -6.48 -9.13 2.42
N ILE A 326 -7.77 -9.16 2.75
CA ILE A 326 -8.46 -7.99 3.32
C ILE A 326 -7.89 -7.65 4.71
N ALA A 327 -7.62 -8.66 5.54
CA ALA A 327 -7.03 -8.45 6.86
C ALA A 327 -5.64 -7.81 6.76
N PHE A 328 -4.82 -8.25 5.80
CA PHE A 328 -3.51 -7.66 5.57
C PHE A 328 -3.61 -6.20 5.11
N ASP A 329 -4.55 -5.90 4.20
CA ASP A 329 -4.80 -4.52 3.74
C ASP A 329 -5.18 -3.59 4.91
N GLU A 330 -6.03 -4.04 5.84
CA GLU A 330 -6.36 -3.27 7.06
C GLU A 330 -5.15 -3.03 7.95
N VAL A 331 -4.30 -4.05 8.15
CA VAL A 331 -3.07 -3.94 8.96
C VAL A 331 -2.09 -2.97 8.31
N LEU A 332 -1.95 -3.02 6.98
CA LEU A 332 -1.06 -2.12 6.26
C LEU A 332 -1.56 -0.68 6.30
N ILE A 333 -2.87 -0.43 6.17
CA ILE A 333 -3.44 0.91 6.32
C ILE A 333 -3.17 1.47 7.73
N ARG A 334 -3.31 0.66 8.79
CA ARG A 334 -2.95 1.08 10.16
C ARG A 334 -1.47 1.42 10.27
N ARG A 335 -0.60 0.58 9.70
CA ARG A 335 0.84 0.85 9.68
C ARG A 335 1.16 2.15 8.95
N MET A 336 0.52 2.40 7.80
CA MET A 336 0.69 3.64 7.06
C MET A 336 0.17 4.86 7.83
N TYR A 337 -0.95 4.73 8.55
CA TYR A 337 -1.44 5.78 9.43
C TYR A 337 -0.44 6.12 10.55
N GLU A 338 0.16 5.12 11.19
CA GLU A 338 1.21 5.32 12.20
C GLU A 338 2.39 6.12 11.64
N LEU A 339 2.86 5.76 10.43
CA LEU A 339 3.98 6.46 9.78
C LEU A 339 3.61 7.88 9.33
N LEU A 340 2.35 8.09 8.92
CA LEU A 340 1.84 9.38 8.44
C LEU A 340 1.18 10.21 9.55
N THR A 341 1.31 9.80 10.81
CA THR A 341 0.58 10.40 11.94
C THR A 341 0.81 11.91 12.01
N GLU A 342 2.05 12.39 11.84
CA GLU A 342 2.35 13.82 11.86
C GLU A 342 1.66 14.60 10.73
N VAL A 343 1.63 14.02 9.52
CA VAL A 343 0.99 14.65 8.34
C VAL A 343 -0.52 14.69 8.52
N VAL A 344 -1.12 13.61 9.04
CA VAL A 344 -2.56 13.54 9.32
C VAL A 344 -2.95 14.57 10.38
N HIS A 345 -2.23 14.64 11.50
CA HIS A 345 -2.49 15.65 12.54
C HIS A 345 -2.30 17.07 12.01
N GLY A 346 -1.25 17.30 11.22
CA GLY A 346 -1.04 18.60 10.57
C GLY A 346 -2.17 18.99 9.62
N THR A 347 -2.78 18.00 8.94
CA THR A 347 -3.95 18.20 8.07
C THR A 347 -5.19 18.56 8.89
N ILE A 348 -5.45 17.84 9.99
CA ILE A 348 -6.57 18.12 10.90
C ILE A 348 -6.46 19.55 11.44
N SER A 349 -5.30 19.94 11.99
CA SER A 349 -5.09 21.30 12.51
C SER A 349 -5.23 22.39 11.43
N TYR A 350 -4.82 22.10 10.18
CA TYR A 350 -4.99 23.05 9.08
C TYR A 350 -6.46 23.27 8.73
N LEU A 351 -7.26 22.20 8.70
CA LEU A 351 -8.69 22.27 8.41
C LEU A 351 -9.47 22.95 9.54
N GLU A 352 -9.16 22.65 10.80
CA GLU A 352 -9.74 23.33 11.97
C GLU A 352 -9.52 24.85 11.92
N LEU A 353 -8.33 25.29 11.49
CA LEU A 353 -8.04 26.71 11.31
C LEU A 353 -8.88 27.33 10.18
N ILE A 354 -9.03 26.65 9.04
CA ILE A 354 -9.86 27.13 7.93
C ILE A 354 -11.32 27.27 8.38
N GLU A 355 -11.87 26.25 9.03
CA GLU A 355 -13.24 26.28 9.53
C GLU A 355 -13.44 27.42 10.55
N ALA A 356 -12.46 27.68 11.41
CA ALA A 356 -12.51 28.81 12.33
C ALA A 356 -12.53 30.16 11.59
N PHE A 357 -11.77 30.33 10.50
CA PHE A 357 -11.77 31.58 9.71
C PHE A 357 -13.08 31.80 8.95
N ASP A 358 -13.71 30.76 8.42
CA ASP A 358 -14.97 30.87 7.66
C ASP A 358 -16.20 31.16 8.55
N THR A 359 -16.06 31.01 9.87
CA THR A 359 -17.13 31.31 10.84
C THR A 359 -17.18 32.77 11.31
N TYR A 360 -16.21 33.60 10.90
CA TYR A 360 -16.16 35.05 11.16
C TYR A 360 -16.47 35.84 9.89
#